data_AF-A0A1F7FWR0-F1
#
_entry.id   AF-A0A1F7FWR0-F1
#
_cell.length_a   1.000
_cell.length_b   1.000
_cell.length_c   1.000
_cell.angle_alpha   90.00
_cell.angle_beta   90.00
_cell.angle_gamma   90.00
#
_symmetry.space_group_name_H-M   'P 1'
#
loop_
_entity.id
_entity.type
_entity.pdbx_description
1 polymer ?
#
loop_
_entity_poly.entity_id
_entity_poly.type
_entity_poly.pdbx_seq_one_letter_code
_entity_poly.pdbx_strand_id
1 'polypeptide(L)'
;MSVIRLIMSENGHASSGHIPSASISSVMWAIAEGARSTNEFWDAVNAVDPGLKEHFLTNLDNSPLLEGYDDGLLVISWDHCCIESFQAYQPLRHIGQVVPHNGRFLEEDKDPIEYNISSTWSIIDHHFEESRH
;
A
#
# COMPACT_ATOMS: atom_id res chain seq x y z
N MET A 1 -11.85 -5.19 -10.91
CA MET A 1 -10.84 -4.26 -10.37
C MET A 1 -9.81 -5.13 -9.68
N SER A 2 -8.53 -5.04 -10.04
CA SER A 2 -7.50 -5.84 -9.37
C SER A 2 -7.32 -5.31 -7.94
N VAL A 3 -7.34 -6.22 -6.97
CA VAL A 3 -7.06 -5.92 -5.56
C VAL A 3 -5.67 -6.45 -5.20
N ILE A 4 -5.08 -5.87 -4.16
CA ILE A 4 -3.83 -6.33 -3.56
C ILE A 4 -4.03 -6.49 -2.06
N ARG A 5 -3.39 -7.50 -1.47
CA ARG A 5 -3.36 -7.65 -0.02
C ARG A 5 -2.39 -6.64 0.58
N LEU A 6 -2.87 -5.80 1.50
CA LEU A 6 -2.06 -4.93 2.32
C LEU A 6 -1.90 -5.55 3.71
N ILE A 7 -0.66 -5.79 4.12
CA ILE A 7 -0.28 -6.16 5.48
C ILE A 7 0.40 -4.96 6.14
N MET A 8 -0.10 -4.55 7.29
CA MET A 8 0.47 -3.48 8.11
C MET A 8 0.93 -4.08 9.43
N SER A 9 2.23 -3.99 9.71
CA SER A 9 2.87 -4.52 10.91
C SER A 9 3.48 -3.41 11.76
N GLU A 10 3.03 -3.36 13.02
CA GLU A 10 3.40 -2.35 14.01
C GLU A 10 3.48 -2.99 15.40
N ASN A 11 4.58 -2.76 16.12
CA ASN A 11 4.80 -3.24 17.48
C ASN A 11 4.50 -4.75 17.65
N GLY A 12 4.97 -5.56 16.71
CA GLY A 12 4.74 -7.02 16.70
C GLY A 12 3.29 -7.47 16.44
N HIS A 13 2.37 -6.55 16.13
CA HIS A 13 1.01 -6.85 15.69
C HIS A 13 0.93 -6.67 14.18
N ALA A 14 0.10 -7.48 13.52
CA ALA A 14 -0.15 -7.37 12.09
C ALA A 14 -1.66 -7.30 11.82
N SER A 15 -2.04 -6.44 10.88
CA SER A 15 -3.37 -6.41 10.29
C SER A 15 -3.26 -6.65 8.80
N SER A 16 -4.26 -7.34 8.24
CA SER A 16 -4.28 -7.74 6.83
C SER A 16 -5.67 -7.49 6.26
N GLY A 17 -5.71 -7.00 5.03
CA GLY A 17 -6.94 -6.72 4.31
C GLY A 17 -6.65 -6.38 2.85
N HIS A 18 -7.70 -6.35 2.04
CA HIS A 18 -7.56 -6.05 0.61
C HIS A 18 -7.78 -4.57 0.35
N ILE A 19 -7.01 -4.03 -0.59
CA ILE A 19 -7.19 -2.70 -1.15
C ILE A 19 -7.21 -2.76 -2.68
N PRO A 20 -7.80 -1.78 -3.38
CA PRO A 20 -7.63 -1.66 -4.82
C PRO A 20 -6.15 -1.47 -5.16
N SER A 21 -5.64 -2.19 -6.16
CA SER A 21 -4.26 -2.04 -6.65
C SER A 21 -3.93 -0.59 -7.07
N ALA A 22 -4.91 0.14 -7.61
CA ALA A 22 -4.77 1.56 -7.95
C ALA A 22 -4.46 2.46 -6.73
N SER A 23 -4.82 2.04 -5.52
CA SER A 23 -4.58 2.79 -4.28
C SER A 23 -3.18 2.58 -3.70
N ILE A 24 -2.30 1.79 -4.35
CA ILE A 24 -0.90 1.64 -3.93
C ILE A 24 -0.20 3.01 -3.84
N SER A 25 -0.47 3.94 -4.76
CA SER A 25 0.12 5.28 -4.71
C SER A 25 -0.31 6.08 -3.48
N SER A 26 -1.56 5.93 -3.02
CA SER A 26 -2.07 6.52 -1.78
C SER A 26 -1.34 5.96 -0.56
N VAL A 27 -1.07 4.66 -0.55
CA VAL A 27 -0.27 3.99 0.50
C VAL A 27 1.15 4.56 0.52
N MET A 28 1.82 4.62 -0.63
CA MET A 28 3.19 5.14 -0.75
C MET A 28 3.29 6.61 -0.33
N TRP A 29 2.31 7.42 -0.72
CA TRP A 29 2.22 8.82 -0.31
C TRP A 29 2.08 8.96 1.22
N ALA A 30 1.22 8.16 1.86
CA ALA A 30 1.05 8.21 3.31
C ALA A 30 2.32 7.83 4.09
N ILE A 31 3.12 6.90 3.56
CA ILE A 31 4.44 6.58 4.13
C ILE A 31 5.44 7.72 3.91
N ALA A 32 5.41 8.38 2.76
CA ALA A 32 6.25 9.53 2.47
C ALA A 32 5.96 10.73 3.39
N GLU A 33 4.70 10.93 3.79
CA GLU A 33 4.30 11.91 4.81
C GLU A 33 4.84 11.59 6.22
N GLY A 34 5.48 10.43 6.39
CA GLY A 34 6.19 10.07 7.60
C GLY A 34 5.32 9.46 8.69
N ALA A 35 4.18 8.86 8.30
CA ALA A 35 3.34 8.09 9.21
C ALA A 35 4.16 7.04 9.97
N ARG A 36 4.02 6.99 11.30
CA ARG A 36 4.81 6.11 12.19
C ARG A 36 4.00 4.99 12.83
N SER A 37 2.70 4.97 12.60
CA SER A 37 1.76 4.00 13.13
C SER A 37 0.64 3.75 12.13
N THR A 38 -0.12 2.69 12.35
CA THR A 38 -1.31 2.36 11.55
C THR A 38 -2.36 3.47 11.63
N ASN A 39 -2.48 4.15 12.78
CA ASN A 39 -3.43 5.26 12.95
C ASN A 39 -3.00 6.49 12.14
N GLU A 40 -1.75 6.93 12.31
CA GLU A 40 -1.20 8.06 11.54
C GLU A 40 -1.22 7.79 10.04
N PHE A 41 -0.99 6.53 9.65
CA PHE A 41 -1.07 6.09 8.26
C PHE A 41 -2.47 6.31 7.69
N TRP A 42 -3.51 5.86 8.38
CA TRP A 42 -4.87 6.04 7.91
C TRP A 42 -5.33 7.50 7.94
N ASP A 43 -4.85 8.30 8.89
CA ASP A 43 -5.11 9.74 8.94
C ASP A 43 -4.48 10.44 7.73
N ALA A 44 -3.25 10.06 7.35
CA ALA A 44 -2.60 10.54 6.13
C ALA A 44 -3.36 10.07 4.89
N VAL A 45 -3.61 8.78 4.71
CA VAL A 45 -4.37 8.24 3.58
C VAL A 45 -5.69 8.99 3.38
N ASN A 46 -6.40 9.34 4.45
CA ASN A 46 -7.67 10.05 4.37
C ASN A 46 -7.58 11.43 3.68
N ALA A 47 -6.40 12.05 3.61
CA ALA A 47 -6.19 13.30 2.90
C ALA A 47 -6.23 13.15 1.37
N VAL A 48 -5.93 11.96 0.84
CA VAL A 48 -5.84 11.68 -0.60
C VAL A 48 -6.76 10.56 -1.09
N ASP A 49 -7.22 9.66 -0.21
CA ASP A 49 -8.15 8.58 -0.52
C ASP A 49 -9.01 8.23 0.72
N PRO A 50 -10.03 9.06 1.05
CA PRO A 50 -10.83 8.92 2.26
C PRO A 50 -11.69 7.66 2.32
N GLY A 51 -11.92 6.99 1.17
CA GLY A 51 -12.66 5.73 1.11
C GLY A 51 -11.81 4.49 1.40
N LEU A 52 -10.48 4.60 1.35
CA LEU A 52 -9.59 3.44 1.38
C LEU A 52 -9.61 2.70 2.71
N LYS A 53 -9.67 3.43 3.83
CA LYS A 53 -9.74 2.82 5.17
C LYS A 53 -11.00 2.00 5.35
N GLU A 54 -12.16 2.53 4.96
CA GLU A 54 -13.43 1.80 5.03
C GLU A 54 -13.40 0.57 4.13
N HIS A 55 -12.85 0.70 2.92
CA HIS A 55 -12.65 -0.43 2.02
C HIS A 55 -11.77 -1.52 2.66
N PHE A 56 -10.63 -1.16 3.24
CA PHE A 56 -9.75 -2.10 3.93
C PHE A 56 -10.45 -2.82 5.09
N LEU A 57 -11.14 -2.07 5.95
CA LEU A 57 -11.82 -2.63 7.13
C LEU A 57 -13.01 -3.53 6.78
N THR A 58 -13.68 -3.27 5.64
CA THR A 58 -14.76 -4.13 5.14
C THR A 58 -14.24 -5.38 4.43
N ASN A 59 -12.97 -5.38 4.02
CA ASN A 59 -12.30 -6.47 3.30
C ASN A 59 -11.09 -7.04 4.08
N LEU A 60 -11.20 -7.10 5.42
CA LEU A 60 -10.18 -7.71 6.27
C LEU A 60 -9.95 -9.17 5.90
N ASP A 61 -8.68 -9.56 5.92
CA ASP A 61 -8.22 -10.90 5.63
C ASP A 61 -7.58 -11.49 6.89
N ASN A 62 -8.35 -12.28 7.64
CA ASN A 62 -7.94 -12.89 8.91
C ASN A 62 -7.05 -14.13 8.73
N SER A 63 -6.85 -14.59 7.50
CA SER A 63 -6.05 -15.77 7.18
C SER A 63 -5.07 -15.43 6.06
N PRO A 64 -4.06 -14.57 6.33
CA PRO A 64 -3.12 -14.15 5.30
C PRO A 64 -2.34 -15.36 4.80
N LEU A 65 -2.73 -15.88 3.65
CA LEU A 65 -1.92 -16.83 2.92
C LEU A 65 -0.77 -16.04 2.30
N LEU A 66 0.46 -16.35 2.72
CA LEU A 66 1.69 -15.86 2.07
C LEU A 66 1.92 -16.51 0.69
N GLU A 67 0.99 -17.35 0.24
CA GLU A 67 1.01 -17.91 -1.10
C GLU A 67 0.54 -16.81 -2.06
N GLY A 68 1.49 -16.23 -2.80
CA GLY A 68 1.27 -15.18 -3.78
C GLY A 68 0.53 -15.67 -5.02
N TYR A 69 -0.70 -16.15 -4.85
CA TYR A 69 -1.62 -16.43 -5.96
C TYR A 69 -2.49 -15.19 -6.24
N ASP A 70 -2.46 -14.78 -7.50
CA ASP A 70 -3.33 -13.85 -8.24
C ASP A 70 -3.47 -12.38 -7.77
N ASP A 71 -3.43 -12.06 -6.48
CA ASP A 71 -3.77 -10.71 -6.00
C ASP A 71 -2.55 -9.82 -5.69
N GLY A 72 -1.36 -10.42 -5.50
CA GLY A 72 -0.16 -9.70 -5.05
C GLY A 72 -0.21 -9.31 -3.56
N LEU A 73 0.96 -8.96 -3.00
CA LEU A 73 1.10 -8.62 -1.59
C LEU A 73 1.94 -7.35 -1.41
N LEU A 74 1.46 -6.46 -0.55
CA LEU A 74 2.17 -5.28 -0.08
C LEU A 74 2.28 -5.36 1.45
N VAL A 75 3.50 -5.30 1.97
CA VAL A 75 3.78 -5.32 3.40
C VAL A 75 4.40 -4.00 3.80
N ILE A 76 3.90 -3.40 4.87
CA ILE A 76 4.47 -2.24 5.54
C ILE A 76 4.86 -2.68 6.94
N SER A 77 6.14 -2.55 7.30
CA SER A 77 6.60 -2.74 8.67
C SER A 77 7.25 -1.47 9.19
N TRP A 78 6.61 -0.84 10.18
CA TRP A 78 7.19 0.31 10.87
C TRP A 78 8.36 -0.08 11.77
N ASP A 79 8.29 -1.26 12.40
CA ASP A 79 9.34 -1.77 13.29
C ASP A 79 10.67 -1.98 12.53
N HIS A 80 10.59 -2.33 11.25
CA HIS A 80 11.74 -2.58 10.38
C HIS A 80 12.01 -1.46 9.36
N CYS A 81 11.17 -0.41 9.33
CA CYS A 81 11.19 0.63 8.30
C CYS A 81 11.27 0.02 6.89
N CYS A 82 10.44 -0.97 6.58
CA CYS A 82 10.46 -1.64 5.27
C CYS A 82 9.09 -1.67 4.60
N ILE A 83 9.13 -1.60 3.27
CA ILE A 83 8.01 -1.84 2.37
C ILE A 83 8.41 -3.01 1.48
N GLU A 84 7.71 -4.13 1.58
CA GLU A 84 7.97 -5.30 0.76
C GLU A 84 6.81 -5.52 -0.20
N SER A 85 7.14 -5.78 -1.46
CA SER A 85 6.17 -5.95 -2.52
C SER A 85 6.38 -7.27 -3.24
N PHE A 86 5.34 -8.07 -3.34
CA PHE A 86 5.35 -9.35 -4.04
C PHE A 86 4.34 -9.28 -5.19
N GLN A 87 4.73 -8.58 -6.25
CA GLN A 87 3.90 -8.34 -7.42
C GLN A 87 4.74 -8.43 -8.70
N ALA A 88 4.17 -9.05 -9.74
CA ALA A 88 4.90 -9.35 -10.96
C ALA A 88 5.18 -8.12 -11.86
N TYR A 89 4.35 -7.06 -11.78
CA TYR A 89 4.30 -6.04 -12.84
C TYR A 89 4.38 -4.57 -12.38
N GLN A 90 4.50 -4.29 -11.08
CA GLN A 90 4.53 -2.90 -10.60
C GLN A 90 5.58 -2.73 -9.49
N PRO A 91 6.85 -2.48 -9.85
CA PRO A 91 7.89 -2.20 -8.87
C PRO A 91 7.58 -0.91 -8.12
N LEU A 92 7.76 -0.95 -6.81
CA LEU A 92 7.59 0.22 -5.95
C LEU A 92 8.80 1.14 -6.06
N ARG A 93 8.56 2.45 -5.94
CA ARG A 93 9.61 3.47 -6.05
C ARG A 93 9.55 4.40 -4.85
N HIS A 94 10.72 4.90 -4.44
CA HIS A 94 10.82 5.94 -3.43
C HIS A 94 10.13 7.24 -3.84
N ILE A 95 10.18 7.56 -5.13
CA ILE A 95 9.61 8.79 -5.69
C ILE A 95 8.49 8.40 -6.64
N GLY A 96 7.36 9.08 -6.52
CA GLY A 96 6.22 8.87 -7.39
C GLY A 96 5.17 9.96 -7.23
N GLN A 97 3.98 9.68 -7.74
CA GLN A 97 2.84 10.59 -7.67
C GLN A 97 1.60 9.83 -7.20
N VAL A 98 0.75 10.53 -6.46
CA VAL A 98 -0.61 10.09 -6.12
C VAL A 98 -1.61 11.02 -6.79
N VAL A 99 -2.63 10.44 -7.42
CA VAL A 99 -3.79 11.20 -7.88
C VAL A 99 -4.84 11.09 -6.79
N PRO A 100 -5.30 12.21 -6.20
CA PRO A 100 -6.31 12.16 -5.16
C PRO A 100 -7.60 11.46 -5.63
N HIS A 101 -8.25 10.79 -4.70
CA HIS A 101 -9.52 10.10 -4.85
C HIS A 101 -10.50 10.69 -3.84
N ASN A 102 -11.78 10.83 -4.20
CA ASN A 102 -12.80 11.37 -3.30
C ASN A 102 -13.53 10.27 -2.49
N GLY A 103 -12.99 9.05 -2.49
CA GLY A 103 -13.60 7.85 -1.92
C GLY A 103 -14.59 7.13 -2.85
N ARG A 104 -14.89 7.68 -4.03
CA ARG A 104 -15.72 7.02 -5.05
C ARG A 104 -15.06 6.96 -6.42
N PHE A 105 -14.38 8.03 -6.82
CA PHE A 105 -13.71 8.16 -8.10
C PHE A 105 -12.39 8.91 -7.93
N LEU A 106 -11.47 8.68 -8.88
CA LEU A 106 -10.28 9.51 -9.04
C LEU A 106 -10.71 10.93 -9.32
N GLU A 107 -10.07 11.90 -8.67
CA GLU A 107 -10.26 13.31 -8.94
C GLU A 107 -9.35 13.70 -10.10
N GLU A 108 -9.71 13.30 -11.33
CA GLU A 108 -8.92 13.56 -12.56
C GLU A 108 -8.71 15.06 -12.82
N ASP A 109 -9.56 15.91 -12.24
CA ASP A 109 -9.45 17.38 -12.30
C ASP A 109 -8.40 17.96 -11.31
N LYS A 110 -7.80 17.13 -10.45
CA LYS A 110 -6.73 17.55 -9.52
C LYS A 110 -5.36 17.15 -10.05
N ASP A 111 -4.39 18.04 -9.87
CA ASP A 111 -3.00 17.75 -10.18
C ASP A 111 -2.47 16.59 -9.31
N PRO A 112 -1.73 15.63 -9.89
CA PRO A 112 -1.04 14.61 -9.13
C PRO A 112 -0.09 15.23 -8.09
N ILE A 113 -0.08 14.68 -6.89
CA ILE A 113 0.79 15.12 -5.80
C ILE A 113 2.04 14.24 -5.79
N GLU A 114 3.20 14.87 -5.87
CA GLU A 114 4.48 14.17 -5.77
C GLU A 114 4.75 13.71 -4.33
N TYR A 115 5.34 12.52 -4.20
CA TYR A 115 5.87 12.03 -2.93
C TYR A 115 7.32 11.57 -3.07
N ASN A 116 8.03 11.63 -1.94
CA ASN A 116 9.39 11.12 -1.82
C ASN A 116 9.57 10.43 -0.47
N ILE A 117 9.59 9.10 -0.49
CA ILE A 117 9.79 8.26 0.69
C ILE A 117 11.25 8.37 1.13
N SER A 118 11.43 8.79 2.38
CA SER A 118 12.74 8.89 3.04
C SER A 118 13.62 7.65 2.80
N SER A 119 14.91 7.87 2.58
CA SER A 119 15.91 6.81 2.43
C SER A 119 16.12 5.95 3.69
N THR A 120 15.47 6.29 4.80
CA THR A 120 15.39 5.45 6.00
C THR A 120 14.51 4.24 5.80
N TRP A 121 13.58 4.28 4.84
CA TRP A 121 12.78 3.13 4.46
C TRP A 121 13.53 2.27 3.46
N SER A 122 13.42 0.95 3.62
CA SER A 122 13.86 -0.02 2.61
C SER A 122 12.68 -0.45 1.77
N ILE A 123 12.77 -0.32 0.44
CA ILE A 123 11.77 -0.84 -0.50
C ILE A 123 12.34 -2.10 -1.17
N ILE A 124 11.63 -3.22 -1.04
CA ILE A 124 12.06 -4.53 -1.56
C ILE A 124 10.98 -5.06 -2.50
N ASP A 125 11.29 -5.16 -3.79
CA ASP A 125 10.40 -5.74 -4.80
C ASP A 125 10.78 -7.20 -5.08
N HIS A 126 10.01 -8.12 -4.52
CA HIS A 126 10.08 -9.55 -4.80
C HIS A 126 9.37 -9.84 -6.12
N HIS A 127 10.14 -10.02 -7.19
CA HIS A 127 9.60 -10.49 -8.46
C HIS A 127 9.34 -11.99 -8.34
N PHE A 128 8.08 -12.41 -8.44
CA PHE A 128 7.79 -13.79 -8.79
C PHE A 128 8.25 -14.00 -10.23
N GLU A 129 9.42 -14.60 -10.42
CA GLU A 129 9.71 -15.23 -11.71
C GLU A 129 8.62 -16.28 -11.91
N GLU A 130 7.71 -16.04 -12.86
CA GLU A 130 6.91 -17.12 -13.44
C GLU A 130 7.90 -18.20 -13.86
N SER A 131 8.01 -19.25 -13.04
CA SER A 131 8.68 -20.48 -13.41
C SER A 131 7.93 -21.01 -14.61
N ARG A 132 8.36 -20.61 -15.82
CA ARG A 132 7.92 -21.19 -17.08
C ARG A 132 8.40 -22.65 -17.08
N HIS A 133 7.55 -23.54 -16.58
CA HIS A 133 7.70 -24.98 -16.71
C HIS A 133 6.43 -25.58 -17.31
#